data_AF-X1FTS2-F1
#
_entry.id   AF-X1FTS2-F1
#
_cell.length_a   1.000
_cell.length_b   1.000
_cell.length_c   1.000
_cell.angle_alpha   90.00
_cell.angle_beta   90.00
_cell.angle_gamma   90.00
#
_symmetry.space_group_name_H-M   'P 1'
#
loop_
_entity.id
_entity.type
_entity.pdbx_description
1 polymer ?
#
loop_
_entity_poly.entity_id
_entity_poly.type
_entity_poly.pdbx_seq_one_letter_code
_entity_poly.pdbx_strand_id
1 'polypeptide(L)'
;FQLTNDQALVLTITPGDAGYFVVPVTNDWTITKNYWDQQTSLNIEQSVANPDGSYTIVVSPTDPGVANWVSTGGLNQGTISIRFQDIDTSGTDLPKVSSQVVALSDLDTVLPAGTTYVTAAQRQAALDQRKAGFDNRFAPYPQV
;
A
#
# COMPACT_ATOMS: atom_id res chain seq x y z
N PHE A 1 5.27 5.55 11.17
CA PHE A 1 6.48 5.85 10.39
C PHE A 1 7.04 7.19 10.83
N GLN A 2 8.35 7.36 10.69
CA GLN A 2 9.06 8.64 10.78
C GLN A 2 10.09 8.62 9.66
N LEU A 3 9.91 9.44 8.63
CA LEU A 3 10.66 9.41 7.37
C LEU A 3 11.02 10.83 6.95
N THR A 4 12.24 11.07 6.51
CA THR A 4 12.56 12.28 5.74
C THR A 4 11.93 12.20 4.34
N ASN A 5 12.03 13.29 3.56
CA ASN A 5 11.50 13.31 2.18
C ASN A 5 12.21 12.32 1.24
N ASP A 6 13.43 11.91 1.60
CA ASP A 6 14.30 11.04 0.80
C ASP A 6 14.38 9.62 1.39
N GLN A 7 13.48 9.27 2.30
CA GLN A 7 13.39 7.95 2.90
C GLN A 7 12.09 7.24 2.55
N ALA A 8 12.17 5.91 2.52
CA ALA A 8 11.02 5.03 2.43
C ALA A 8 11.05 3.98 3.54
N LEU A 9 9.86 3.63 4.03
CA LEU A 9 9.64 2.40 4.78
C LEU A 9 9.23 1.31 3.79
N VAL A 10 10.06 0.30 3.63
CA VAL A 10 9.78 -0.88 2.80
C VAL A 10 9.23 -1.97 3.70
N LEU A 11 8.03 -2.46 3.38
CA LEU A 11 7.36 -3.57 4.05
C LEU A 11 7.42 -4.80 3.15
N THR A 12 7.81 -5.94 3.71
CA THR A 12 7.62 -7.25 3.05
C THR A 12 6.54 -7.99 3.82
N ILE A 13 5.46 -8.34 3.12
CA ILE A 13 4.28 -8.99 3.67
C ILE A 13 4.16 -10.39 3.07
N THR A 14 4.20 -11.41 3.91
CA THR A 14 3.77 -12.76 3.55
C THR A 14 2.36 -12.92 4.11
N PRO A 15 1.31 -12.99 3.28
CA PRO A 15 -0.07 -13.01 3.77
C PRO A 15 -0.42 -14.32 4.49
N GLY A 16 0.34 -15.40 4.27
CA GLY A 16 -0.01 -16.72 4.76
C GLY A 16 -1.29 -17.21 4.09
N ASP A 17 -2.24 -17.70 4.89
CA ASP A 17 -3.57 -18.10 4.44
C ASP A 17 -4.58 -16.95 4.32
N ALA A 18 -4.21 -15.72 4.69
CA ALA A 18 -5.14 -14.59 4.68
C ALA A 18 -5.64 -14.27 3.26
N GLY A 19 -6.95 -14.37 3.05
CA GLY A 19 -7.59 -13.97 1.79
C GLY A 19 -7.54 -12.46 1.50
N TYR A 20 -7.20 -11.65 2.51
CA TYR A 20 -7.10 -10.20 2.36
C TYR A 20 -6.05 -9.58 3.28
N PHE A 21 -5.32 -8.58 2.77
CA PHE A 21 -4.65 -7.57 3.59
C PHE A 21 -4.86 -6.16 3.06
N VAL A 22 -4.60 -5.16 3.92
CA VAL A 22 -4.46 -3.76 3.53
C VAL A 22 -3.42 -3.04 4.35
N VAL A 23 -2.66 -2.16 3.70
CA VAL A 23 -1.67 -1.25 4.31
C VAL A 23 -2.16 0.19 4.16
N PRO A 24 -2.86 0.75 5.15
CA PRO A 24 -3.23 2.16 5.19
C PRO A 24 -2.18 3.01 5.94
N VAL A 25 -2.07 4.28 5.55
CA VAL A 25 -1.40 5.30 6.38
C VAL A 25 -2.41 6.23 7.03
N THR A 26 -2.09 6.71 8.23
CA THR A 26 -2.84 7.76 8.93
C THR A 26 -1.88 8.75 9.57
N ASN A 27 -2.36 9.92 9.98
CA ASN A 27 -1.56 10.83 10.81
C ASN A 27 -1.39 10.29 12.24
N ASP A 28 -0.67 11.01 13.10
CA ASP A 28 -0.43 10.61 14.50
C ASP A 28 -1.72 10.48 15.34
N TRP A 29 -2.81 11.09 14.88
CA TRP A 29 -4.13 11.04 15.51
C TRP A 29 -5.02 9.94 14.90
N THR A 30 -4.42 9.01 14.15
CA THR A 30 -5.09 7.89 13.46
C THR A 30 -6.17 8.30 12.46
N ILE A 31 -6.09 9.52 11.94
CA ILE A 31 -7.01 10.06 10.91
C ILE A 31 -6.45 9.78 9.52
N THR A 32 -7.23 9.11 8.69
CA THR A 32 -6.96 8.97 7.26
C THR A 32 -7.21 10.29 6.53
N LYS A 33 -6.27 10.71 5.68
CA LYS A 33 -6.38 11.92 4.86
C LYS A 33 -7.14 11.65 3.54
N ASN A 34 -6.74 12.27 2.43
CA ASN A 34 -7.38 12.13 1.13
C ASN A 34 -7.19 10.71 0.55
N TYR A 35 -8.03 9.77 0.95
CA TYR A 35 -7.95 8.37 0.50
C TYR A 35 -8.72 8.09 -0.79
N TRP A 36 -9.42 9.07 -1.35
CA TRP A 36 -10.21 8.93 -2.58
C TRP A 36 -9.44 9.37 -3.83
N ASP A 37 -8.56 10.39 -3.73
CA ASP A 37 -7.73 10.86 -4.86
C ASP A 37 -6.22 10.59 -4.66
N GLN A 38 -5.81 9.96 -3.55
CA GLN A 38 -4.42 9.55 -3.34
C GLN A 38 -4.33 8.07 -2.96
N GLN A 39 -3.22 7.44 -3.34
CA GLN A 39 -2.88 6.06 -3.00
C GLN A 39 -2.34 5.96 -1.56
N THR A 40 -3.10 6.45 -0.56
CA THR A 40 -2.74 6.41 0.87
C THR A 40 -3.05 5.05 1.52
N SER A 41 -3.32 4.05 0.70
CA SER A 41 -3.46 2.66 1.10
C SER A 41 -3.28 1.74 -0.09
N LEU A 42 -2.97 0.47 0.15
CA LEU A 42 -3.10 -0.59 -0.85
C LEU A 42 -3.63 -1.86 -0.19
N ASN A 43 -4.56 -2.56 -0.85
CA ASN A 43 -4.99 -3.89 -0.46
C ASN A 43 -4.37 -4.97 -1.36
N ILE A 44 -4.62 -6.24 -1.07
CA ILE A 44 -4.09 -7.38 -1.84
C ILE A 44 -4.44 -7.31 -3.33
N GLU A 45 -5.69 -6.98 -3.68
CA GLU A 45 -6.16 -6.91 -5.09
C GLU A 45 -5.53 -5.75 -5.87
N GLN A 46 -5.17 -4.66 -5.18
CA GLN A 46 -4.51 -3.49 -5.78
C GLN A 46 -2.99 -3.64 -5.83
N SER A 47 -2.43 -4.69 -5.22
CA SER A 47 -0.99 -4.89 -5.10
C SER A 47 -0.50 -5.98 -6.05
N VAL A 48 0.73 -5.83 -6.54
CA VAL A 48 1.40 -6.85 -7.34
C VAL A 48 2.16 -7.78 -6.42
N ALA A 49 1.89 -9.08 -6.50
CA ALA A 49 2.63 -10.09 -5.76
C ALA A 49 4.05 -10.27 -6.32
N ASN A 50 5.00 -10.55 -5.44
CA ASN A 50 6.33 -11.04 -5.79
C ASN A 50 6.24 -12.49 -6.31
N PRO A 51 7.26 -13.00 -7.02
CA PRO A 51 7.26 -14.38 -7.53
C PRO A 51 7.09 -15.47 -6.46
N ASP A 52 7.46 -15.20 -5.21
CA ASP A 52 7.32 -16.10 -4.07
C ASP A 52 5.97 -15.98 -3.34
N GLY A 53 5.06 -15.13 -3.83
CA GLY A 53 3.75 -14.88 -3.23
C GLY A 53 3.75 -13.85 -2.10
N SER A 54 4.92 -13.31 -1.71
CA SER A 54 4.98 -12.16 -0.80
C SER A 54 4.61 -10.87 -1.52
N TYR A 55 4.45 -9.78 -0.78
CA TYR A 55 4.19 -8.45 -1.31
C TYR A 55 5.19 -7.48 -0.73
N THR A 56 5.86 -6.71 -1.60
CA THR A 56 6.70 -5.59 -1.17
C THR A 56 5.94 -4.29 -1.36
N ILE A 57 5.70 -3.56 -0.26
CA ILE A 57 5.00 -2.28 -0.24
C ILE A 57 5.99 -1.18 0.16
N VAL A 58 6.09 -0.12 -0.64
CA VAL A 58 6.96 1.03 -0.37
C VAL A 58 6.12 2.19 0.16
N VAL A 59 6.37 2.62 1.39
CA VAL A 59 5.69 3.77 2.01
C VAL A 59 6.64 4.96 2.04
N SER A 60 6.27 6.05 1.37
CA SER A 60 7.11 7.26 1.30
C SER A 60 6.28 8.52 0.98
N PRO A 61 6.78 9.72 1.31
CA PRO A 61 6.14 10.97 0.92
C PRO A 61 6.20 11.22 -0.59
N THR A 62 7.30 10.83 -1.23
CA THR A 62 7.57 11.01 -2.67
C THR A 62 7.32 9.70 -3.41
N ASP A 63 6.66 9.77 -4.57
CA ASP A 63 6.41 8.62 -5.45
C ASP A 63 7.74 8.11 -6.07
N PRO A 64 8.21 6.89 -5.73
CA PRO A 64 9.42 6.32 -6.32
C PRO A 64 9.16 5.59 -7.63
N GLY A 65 7.92 5.60 -8.14
CA GLY A 65 7.52 4.95 -9.38
C GLY A 65 7.21 3.46 -9.27
N VAL A 66 7.32 2.84 -8.09
CA VAL A 66 6.92 1.42 -7.90
C VAL A 66 5.40 1.29 -7.88
N ALA A 67 4.86 0.20 -8.44
CA ALA A 67 3.43 -0.07 -8.47
C ALA A 67 2.83 -0.10 -7.04
N ASN A 68 3.48 -0.86 -6.15
CA ASN A 68 3.09 -1.06 -4.76
C ASN A 68 3.51 0.10 -3.83
N TRP A 69 3.35 1.34 -4.27
CA TRP A 69 3.63 2.52 -3.46
C TRP A 69 2.44 2.92 -2.60
N VAL A 70 2.66 3.26 -1.33
CA VAL A 70 1.65 3.90 -0.48
C VAL A 70 2.16 5.29 -0.13
N SER A 71 1.44 6.32 -0.59
CA SER A 71 1.76 7.71 -0.28
C SER A 71 1.48 8.00 1.18
N THR A 72 2.40 8.70 1.86
CA THR A 72 2.11 9.26 3.20
C THR A 72 1.22 10.50 3.16
N GLY A 73 0.80 10.95 1.96
CA GLY A 73 0.07 12.21 1.78
C GLY A 73 0.91 13.44 2.14
N GLY A 74 2.22 13.36 1.89
CA GLY A 74 3.20 14.39 2.22
C GLY A 74 3.60 14.46 3.70
N LEU A 75 3.17 13.48 4.52
CA LEU A 75 3.56 13.41 5.93
C LEU A 75 4.94 12.78 6.10
N ASN A 76 5.77 13.38 6.93
CA ASN A 76 7.01 12.76 7.42
C ASN A 76 6.77 11.85 8.63
N GLN A 77 5.62 11.97 9.30
CA GLN A 77 5.28 11.18 10.47
C GLN A 77 3.79 10.78 10.49
N GLY A 78 3.51 9.58 10.99
CA GLY A 78 2.16 9.06 11.17
C GLY A 78 2.16 7.60 11.59
N THR A 79 1.02 6.92 11.46
CA THR A 79 0.86 5.51 11.85
C THR A 79 0.45 4.63 10.67
N ILE A 80 0.72 3.33 10.80
CA ILE A 80 0.31 2.27 9.87
C ILE A 80 -0.35 1.19 10.71
N SER A 81 -1.55 0.76 10.31
CA SER A 81 -2.26 -0.36 10.93
C SER A 81 -2.62 -1.37 9.84
N ILE A 82 -1.73 -2.34 9.63
CA ILE A 82 -1.94 -3.40 8.63
C ILE A 82 -3.05 -4.30 9.15
N ARG A 83 -4.04 -4.59 8.30
CA ARG A 83 -5.14 -5.50 8.64
C ARG A 83 -5.09 -6.71 7.73
N PHE A 84 -5.12 -7.89 8.33
CA PHE A 84 -5.33 -9.17 7.67
C PHE A 84 -6.74 -9.66 7.97
N GLN A 85 -7.40 -10.27 6.99
CA GLN A 85 -8.76 -10.82 7.12
C GLN A 85 -8.84 -12.13 6.36
N ASP A 86 -9.92 -12.89 6.60
CA ASP A 86 -10.16 -14.19 5.98
C ASP A 86 -9.01 -15.17 6.26
N ILE A 87 -8.71 -15.34 7.55
CA ILE A 87 -7.62 -16.18 8.08
C ILE A 87 -8.21 -17.51 8.53
N ASP A 88 -7.60 -18.63 8.14
CA ASP A 88 -7.97 -19.94 8.68
C ASP A 88 -7.52 -20.06 10.13
N THR A 89 -8.48 -20.03 11.05
CA THR A 89 -8.20 -20.12 12.50
C THR A 89 -7.59 -21.45 12.94
N SER A 90 -7.62 -22.48 12.09
CA SER A 90 -6.96 -23.77 12.30
C SER A 90 -5.61 -23.88 11.60
N GLY A 91 -5.28 -22.93 10.72
CA GLY A 91 -4.05 -22.85 9.96
C GLY A 91 -2.85 -22.51 10.84
N THR A 92 -1.65 -22.89 10.38
CA THR A 92 -0.38 -22.57 11.05
C THR A 92 0.48 -21.57 10.27
N ASP A 93 0.11 -21.27 9.02
CA ASP A 93 0.80 -20.27 8.21
C ASP A 93 0.19 -18.88 8.40
N LEU A 94 0.53 -18.27 9.54
CA LEU A 94 0.05 -16.95 9.92
C LEU A 94 0.72 -15.84 9.11
N PRO A 95 0.03 -14.69 8.91
CA PRO A 95 0.62 -13.53 8.26
C PRO A 95 1.89 -13.04 8.94
N LYS A 96 2.89 -12.67 8.13
CA LYS A 96 4.18 -12.15 8.59
C LYS A 96 4.46 -10.81 7.91
N VAL A 97 5.03 -9.88 8.67
CA VAL A 97 5.48 -8.59 8.16
C VAL A 97 6.88 -8.32 8.66
N SER A 98 7.79 -8.01 7.74
CA SER A 98 9.06 -7.38 8.07
C SER A 98 9.11 -5.96 7.49
N SER A 99 9.98 -5.13 8.05
CA SER A 99 10.08 -3.74 7.65
C SER A 99 11.50 -3.23 7.76
N GLN A 100 11.89 -2.35 6.85
CA GLN A 100 13.16 -1.62 6.90
C GLN A 100 12.97 -0.20 6.38
N VAL A 101 13.73 0.74 6.93
CA VAL A 101 13.81 2.11 6.40
C VAL A 101 15.07 2.22 5.57
N VAL A 102 14.94 2.74 4.36
CA VAL A 102 16.04 2.96 3.41
C VAL A 102 15.96 4.37 2.82
N ALA A 103 17.08 4.85 2.27
CA ALA A 103 17.03 6.00 1.37
C ALA A 103 16.32 5.62 0.06
N LEU A 104 15.61 6.57 -0.56
CA LEU A 104 14.98 6.35 -1.86
C LEU A 104 15.99 5.98 -2.95
N SER A 105 17.23 6.49 -2.85
CA SER A 105 18.33 6.15 -3.74
C SER A 105 18.74 4.68 -3.68
N ASP A 106 18.44 3.99 -2.57
CA ASP A 106 18.93 2.63 -2.29
C ASP A 106 17.80 1.60 -2.47
N LEU A 107 16.64 2.00 -2.99
CA LEU A 107 15.48 1.12 -3.16
C LEU A 107 15.80 -0.09 -4.02
N ASP A 108 16.59 0.08 -5.08
CA ASP A 108 17.01 -1.00 -5.97
C ASP A 108 17.82 -2.10 -5.25
N THR A 109 18.47 -1.79 -4.13
CA THR A 109 19.23 -2.76 -3.33
C THR A 109 18.35 -3.66 -2.47
N VAL A 110 17.11 -3.27 -2.20
CA VAL A 110 16.19 -3.98 -1.29
C VAL A 110 14.91 -4.46 -1.97
N LEU A 111 14.57 -3.92 -3.13
CA LEU A 111 13.38 -4.33 -3.88
C LEU A 111 13.62 -5.68 -4.59
N PRO A 112 12.63 -6.60 -4.61
CA PRO A 112 12.76 -7.86 -5.31
C PRO A 112 13.04 -7.68 -6.80
N ALA A 113 13.81 -8.60 -7.37
CA ALA A 113 14.00 -8.68 -8.82
C ALA A 113 12.64 -8.83 -9.52
N GLY A 114 12.42 -8.04 -10.58
CA GLY A 114 11.13 -7.99 -11.28
C GLY A 114 10.09 -7.08 -10.63
N THR A 115 10.47 -6.24 -9.66
CA THR A 115 9.59 -5.19 -9.13
C THR A 115 8.96 -4.38 -10.28
N THR A 116 7.64 -4.25 -10.25
CA THR A 116 6.90 -3.52 -11.28
C THR A 116 6.97 -2.02 -11.01
N TYR A 117 7.40 -1.27 -12.02
CA TYR A 117 7.35 0.19 -12.04
C TYR A 117 6.21 0.67 -12.93
N VAL A 118 5.68 1.84 -12.59
CA VAL A 118 4.58 2.48 -13.30
C VAL A 118 5.00 3.86 -13.80
N THR A 119 4.53 4.21 -14.99
CA THR A 119 4.62 5.56 -15.52
C THR A 119 3.66 6.50 -14.79
N ALA A 120 3.86 7.81 -14.94
CA ALA A 120 2.93 8.81 -14.40
C ALA A 120 1.50 8.63 -14.93
N ALA A 121 1.33 8.21 -16.19
CA ALA A 121 0.02 7.94 -16.77
C ALA A 121 -0.66 6.72 -16.13
N GLN A 122 0.09 5.65 -15.88
CA GLN A 122 -0.42 4.46 -15.17
C GLN A 122 -0.76 4.78 -13.70
N ARG A 123 0.06 5.61 -13.03
CA ARG A 123 -0.25 6.11 -11.69
C ARG A 123 -1.56 6.88 -11.69
N GLN A 124 -1.75 7.80 -12.64
CA GLN A 124 -2.98 8.58 -12.74
C GLN A 124 -4.20 7.68 -12.99
N ALA A 125 -4.09 6.70 -13.88
CA ALA A 125 -5.17 5.74 -14.13
C ALA A 125 -5.56 4.94 -12.87
N ALA A 126 -4.59 4.54 -12.04
CA ALA A 126 -4.86 3.88 -10.77
C ALA A 126 -5.60 4.80 -9.77
N LEU A 127 -5.26 6.09 -9.74
CA LEU A 127 -5.97 7.09 -8.92
C LEU A 127 -7.40 7.33 -9.43
N ASP A 128 -7.58 7.40 -10.75
CA ASP A 128 -8.91 7.56 -11.36
C ASP A 128 -9.81 6.36 -11.04
N GLN A 129 -9.28 5.14 -11.12
CA GLN A 129 -10.02 3.92 -10.73
C GLN A 129 -10.39 3.93 -9.24
N ARG A 130 -9.47 4.35 -8.37
CA ARG A 130 -9.72 4.51 -6.94
C ARG A 130 -10.85 5.51 -6.69
N LYS A 131 -10.81 6.66 -7.35
CA LYS A 131 -11.83 7.71 -7.23
C LYS A 131 -13.19 7.23 -7.70
N ALA A 132 -13.25 6.57 -8.85
CA ALA A 132 -14.50 5.95 -9.34
C ALA A 132 -15.06 4.93 -8.34
N GLY A 133 -14.20 4.09 -7.75
CA GLY A 133 -14.59 3.15 -6.70
C GLY A 133 -15.11 3.84 -5.43
N PHE A 134 -14.58 5.03 -5.11
CA PHE A 134 -15.12 5.86 -4.02
C PHE A 134 -16.47 6.48 -4.38
N ASP A 135 -16.62 7.02 -5.57
CA ASP A 135 -17.85 7.69 -6.03
C ASP A 135 -19.04 6.73 -6.08
N ASN A 136 -18.80 5.45 -6.40
CA ASN A 136 -19.81 4.40 -6.35
C ASN A 136 -20.47 4.23 -4.96
N ARG A 137 -19.80 4.65 -3.87
CA ARG A 137 -20.37 4.60 -2.51
C ARG A 137 -21.50 5.61 -2.30
N PHE A 138 -21.54 6.65 -3.12
CA PHE A 138 -22.49 7.76 -3.01
C PHE A 138 -23.38 7.88 -4.25
N ALA A 139 -23.22 6.98 -5.23
CA ALA A 139 -24.10 6.92 -6.38
C ALA A 139 -25.54 6.65 -5.90
N PRO A 140 -26.55 7.38 -6.42
CA PRO A 140 -27.93 7.11 -6.09
C PRO A 140 -28.25 5.65 -6.43
N TYR A 141 -28.79 4.91 -5.47
CA TYR A 141 -29.25 3.54 -5.69
C TYR A 141 -30.29 3.58 -6.81
N PRO A 142 -30.13 2.83 -7.92
CA PRO A 142 -31.16 2.75 -8.94
C PRO A 142 -32.44 2.26 -8.26
N GLN A 143 -33.44 3.13 -8.17
CA GLN A 143 -34.79 2.72 -7.80
C GLN A 143 -35.34 2.02 -9.05
N VAL A 144 -35.16 0.70 -9.12
CA VAL A 144 -35.80 -0.17 -10.14
C VAL A 144 -37.14 -0.66 -9.64
#